data_AF-A0A4V5TMU2-F1
#
_entry.id   AF-A0A4V5TMU2-F1
#
_cell.length_a   1.000
_cell.length_b   1.000
_cell.length_c   1.000
_cell.angle_alpha   90.00
_cell.angle_beta   90.00
_cell.angle_gamma   90.00
#
_symmetry.space_group_name_H-M   'P 1'
#
loop_
_entity.id
_entity.type
_entity.pdbx_description
1 polymer ?
#
loop_
_entity_poly.entity_id
_entity_poly.type
_entity_poly.pdbx_seq_one_letter_code
_entity_poly.pdbx_strand_id
1 'polypeptide(L)' 'SPSMQRTVCAHELGHAVLHTHANTPFLRKNTFFSVDKLEIEANTFAALLLIDQKTIQPGDTKACIAYKNNIPVELL' A
#
# COMPACT_ATOMS: atom_id res chain seq x y z
N SER A 1 -5.00 -14.41 4.17
CA SER A 1 -3.84 -14.90 4.94
C SER A 1 -3.41 -13.84 5.95
N PRO A 2 -2.60 -14.18 6.98
CA PRO A 2 -2.03 -13.19 7.89
C PRO A 2 -1.24 -12.07 7.19
N SER A 3 -0.53 -12.39 6.10
CA SER A 3 0.19 -11.39 5.27
C SER A 3 -0.75 -10.40 4.57
N MET A 4 -1.91 -10.87 4.11
CA MET A 4 -2.94 -10.02 3.52
C MET A 4 -3.56 -9.08 4.56
N GLN A 5 -3.87 -9.58 5.76
CA GLN A 5 -4.39 -8.74 6.86
C GLN A 5 -3.38 -7.65 7.24
N ARG A 6 -2.09 -8.00 7.39
CA ARG A 6 -1.03 -7.03 7.71
C ARG A 6 -0.91 -5.94 6.64
N THR A 7 -1.05 -6.31 5.38
CA THR A 7 -1.00 -5.38 4.24
C THR A 7 -2.21 -4.44 4.25
N VAL A 8 -3.42 -4.97 4.45
CA VAL A 8 -4.64 -4.18 4.58
C VAL A 8 -4.53 -3.21 5.75
N CYS A 9 -4.06 -3.66 6.93
CA CYS A 9 -3.87 -2.77 8.08
C CYS A 9 -2.88 -1.64 7.78
N ALA A 10 -1.78 -1.91 7.07
CA ALA A 10 -0.82 -0.88 6.67
C ALA A 10 -1.40 0.10 5.66
N HIS A 11 -2.23 -0.37 4.74
CA HIS A 11 -2.94 0.45 3.76
C HIS A 11 -3.96 1.39 4.45
N GLU A 12 -4.80 0.86 5.34
CA GLU A 12 -5.77 1.68 6.09
C GLU A 12 -5.06 2.68 7.02
N LEU A 13 -3.91 2.30 7.58
CA LEU A 13 -3.05 3.23 8.31
C LEU A 13 -2.52 4.35 7.40
N GLY A 14 -2.16 4.03 6.16
CA GLY A 14 -1.80 5.02 5.14
C GLY A 14 -2.91 6.04 4.92
N HIS A 15 -4.17 5.59 4.80
CA HIS A 15 -5.32 6.50 4.76
C HIS A 15 -5.45 7.35 6.03
N ALA A 16 -5.32 6.72 7.20
CA ALA A 16 -5.44 7.42 8.48
C ALA A 16 -4.33 8.45 8.72
N VAL A 17 -3.14 8.28 8.12
CA VAL A 17 -1.99 9.18 8.26
C VAL A 17 -1.98 10.26 7.19
N LEU A 18 -2.14 9.87 5.91
CA LEU A 18 -1.97 10.77 4.77
C LEU A 18 -3.26 11.51 4.41
N HIS A 19 -4.42 10.92 4.71
CA HIS A 19 -5.72 11.35 4.17
C HIS A 19 -6.74 11.71 5.27
N THR A 20 -6.28 12.20 6.43
CA THR A 20 -7.10 12.53 7.61
C THR A 20 -8.28 13.47 7.33
N HIS A 21 -8.15 14.34 6.33
CA HIS A 21 -9.16 15.33 5.93
C HIS A 21 -9.81 15.03 4.58
N ALA A 22 -9.45 13.92 3.94
CA ALA A 22 -10.13 13.49 2.73
C ALA A 22 -11.52 12.99 3.11
N ASN A 23 -12.57 13.67 2.67
CA ASN A 23 -13.93 13.14 2.75
C ASN A 23 -14.05 11.96 1.77
N THR A 24 -13.61 10.77 2.20
CA THR A 24 -13.60 9.53 1.41
C THR A 24 -14.98 9.17 0.81
N PRO A 25 -16.15 9.49 1.42
CA PRO A 25 -17.44 9.30 0.75
C PRO A 25 -17.75 10.38 -0.30
N PHE A 26 -17.31 11.63 -0.10
CA PHE A 26 -17.64 12.76 -0.98
C PHE A 26 -16.82 12.75 -2.27
N LEU A 27 -15.53 12.38 -2.18
CA LEU A 27 -14.64 12.26 -3.34
C LEU A 27 -15.04 11.11 -4.27
N ARG A 28 -15.58 10.00 -3.73
CA ARG A 28 -16.12 8.86 -4.49
C ARG A 28 -17.24 9.26 -5.46
N LYS A 29 -18.01 10.31 -5.18
CA LYS A 29 -19.21 10.65 -5.96
C LYS A 29 -18.95 11.59 -7.15
N ASN A 30 -17.83 12.32 -7.16
CA ASN A 30 -17.62 13.41 -8.12
C ASN A 30 -16.33 13.31 -8.94
N THR A 31 -15.31 12.56 -8.49
CA THR A 31 -14.02 12.47 -9.20
C THR A 31 -13.39 11.10 -8.98
N PHE A 32 -13.62 10.14 -9.88
CA PHE A 32 -12.95 8.84 -9.87
C PHE A 32 -11.41 8.99 -9.78
N PHE A 33 -10.88 10.05 -10.39
CA PHE A 33 -9.45 10.40 -10.39
C PHE A 33 -8.84 10.68 -9.00
N SER A 34 -9.64 11.19 -8.05
CA SER A 34 -9.14 11.49 -6.69
C SER A 34 -9.10 10.25 -5.80
N VAL A 35 -9.95 9.24 -6.05
CA VAL A 35 -9.93 8.00 -5.27
C VAL A 35 -8.71 7.17 -5.66
N ASP A 36 -8.48 6.95 -6.95
CA ASP A 36 -7.35 6.16 -7.44
C ASP A 36 -6.01 6.70 -6.93
N LYS A 37 -5.85 8.03 -6.85
CA LYS A 37 -4.66 8.65 -6.28
C LYS A 37 -4.47 8.31 -4.80
N LEU A 38 -5.51 8.45 -3.97
CA LEU A 38 -5.44 8.16 -2.54
C LEU A 38 -5.17 6.67 -2.28
N GLU A 39 -5.76 5.79 -3.08
CA GLU A 39 -5.51 4.34 -3.00
C GLU A 39 -4.05 4.01 -3.38
N ILE A 40 -3.49 4.65 -4.42
CA ILE A 40 -2.08 4.52 -4.79
C ILE A 40 -1.16 5.03 -3.67
N GLU A 41 -1.49 6.18 -3.06
CA GLU A 41 -0.71 6.76 -1.96
C GLU A 41 -0.74 5.85 -0.71
N ALA A 42 -1.90 5.27 -0.38
CA ALA A 42 -2.04 4.31 0.72
C ALA A 42 -1.30 2.99 0.46
N ASN A 43 -1.36 2.46 -0.77
CA ASN A 43 -0.57 1.29 -1.17
C ASN A 43 0.93 1.56 -1.11
N THR A 44 1.37 2.74 -1.57
CA THR A 44 2.77 3.15 -1.51
C THR A 44 3.24 3.27 -0.06
N PHE A 45 2.42 3.86 0.81
CA PHE A 45 2.70 3.93 2.24
C PHE A 45 2.87 2.52 2.83
N ALA A 46 1.94 1.60 2.53
CA ALA A 46 2.02 0.22 3.01
C ALA A 46 3.28 -0.50 2.53
N ALA A 47 3.66 -0.33 1.26
CA ALA A 47 4.89 -0.89 0.70
C ALA A 47 6.13 -0.35 1.42
N LEU A 48 6.23 0.97 1.60
CA LEU A 48 7.36 1.61 2.30
C LEU A 48 7.44 1.20 3.78
N LEU A 49 6.30 0.94 4.42
CA LEU A 49 6.26 0.51 5.82
C LEU A 49 6.66 -0.96 5.99
N LEU A 50 6.22 -1.83 5.08
CA LEU A 50 6.34 -3.28 5.23
C LEU A 50 7.59 -3.87 4.58
N ILE A 51 8.24 -3.16 3.67
CA ILE A 51 9.41 -3.63 2.94
C ILE A 51 10.68 -3.07 3.58
N ASP A 52 11.54 -3.97 4.08
CA ASP A 52 12.88 -3.58 4.49
C ASP A 52 13.77 -3.47 3.25
N GLN A 53 14.21 -2.24 2.92
CA GLN A 53 15.07 -1.97 1.77
C GLN A 53 16.37 -2.77 1.79
N LYS A 54 16.88 -3.18 2.97
CA LYS A 54 18.07 -4.03 3.09
C LYS A 54 17.88 -5.43 2.53
N THR A 55 16.62 -5.86 2.33
CA THR A 55 16.29 -7.16 1.74
C THR A 55 16.30 -7.13 0.21
N ILE A 56 16.32 -5.94 -0.40
CA ILE A 56 16.28 -5.75 -1.85
C ILE A 56 17.70 -5.81 -2.41
N GLN A 57 17.90 -6.70 -3.38
CA GLN A 57 19.18 -6.86 -4.08
C GLN A 57 19.03 -6.56 -5.58
N PRO A 58 20.11 -6.12 -6.26
CA PRO A 58 20.11 -5.98 -7.71
C PRO A 58 19.68 -7.29 -8.40
N GLY A 59 18.69 -7.21 -9.27
CA GLY A 59 18.13 -8.36 -9.99
C GLY A 59 16.94 -9.06 -9.31
N ASP A 60 16.53 -8.62 -8.11
CA ASP A 60 15.31 -9.13 -7.49
C ASP A 60 14.06 -8.81 -8.34
N THR A 61 13.21 -9.82 -8.51
CA THR A 61 11.87 -9.63 -9.09
C THR A 61 10.89 -9.16 -8.01
N LYS A 62 9.76 -8.57 -8.41
CA LYS A 62 8.66 -8.21 -7.49
C LYS A 62 8.22 -9.39 -6.62
N ALA A 63 8.11 -10.58 -7.21
CA ALA A 63 7.76 -11.80 -6.48
C ALA A 63 8.82 -12.17 -5.43
N CYS A 64 10.11 -11.99 -5.74
CA CYS A 64 11.21 -12.22 -4.80
C CYS A 64 11.13 -11.26 -3.60
N ILE A 65 10.95 -9.96 -3.87
CA ILE A 65 10.80 -8.93 -2.82
C ILE A 65 9.59 -9.23 -1.94
N ALA A 66 8.45 -9.57 -2.56
CA ALA A 66 7.22 -9.90 -1.86
C ALA A 66 7.39 -11.11 -0.93
N TYR A 67 8.04 -12.16 -1.42
CA TYR A 67 8.35 -13.35 -0.63
C TYR A 67 9.28 -13.03 0.55
N LYS A 68 10.38 -12.31 0.32
CA LYS A 68 11.35 -11.91 1.36
C LYS A 68 10.71 -11.11 2.49
N ASN A 69 9.74 -10.25 2.15
CA ASN A 69 9.07 -9.37 3.11
C ASN A 69 7.72 -9.95 3.59
N ASN A 70 7.35 -11.16 3.17
CA ASN A 70 6.11 -11.83 3.54
C ASN A 70 4.86 -10.93 3.28
N ILE A 71 4.79 -10.33 2.09
CA ILE A 71 3.69 -9.49 1.60
C ILE A 71 3.09 -10.10 0.32
N PRO A 72 1.83 -9.77 -0.03
CA PRO A 72 1.26 -10.11 -1.34
C PRO A 72 2.04 -9.43 -2.47
N VAL A 73 2.21 -10.12 -3.60
CA VAL A 73 2.92 -9.57 -4.76
C VAL A 73 2.14 -8.43 -5.40
N GLU A 74 0.81 -8.41 -5.23
CA GLU A 74 -0.12 -7.40 -5.71
C GLU A 74 0.12 -6.01 -5.09
N LEU A 75 0.87 -5.94 -3.97
CA LEU A 75 1.29 -4.67 -3.37
C LEU A 75 2.38 -3.97 -4.21
N LEU A 76 3.10 -4.70 -5.07
CA LEU A 76 4.28 -4.23 -5.82
C LEU A 76 4.01 -4.06 -7.32
#